data_AF-A0A3D2L4P3-F1
#
_entry.id   AF-A0A3D2L4P3-F1
#
_cell.length_a   1.000
_cell.length_b   1.000
_cell.length_c   1.000
_cell.angle_alpha   90.00
_cell.angle_beta   90.00
_cell.angle_gamma   90.00
#
_symmetry.space_group_name_H-M   'P 1'
#
loop_
_entity.id
_entity.type
_entity.pdbx_description
1 polymer ?
#
loop_
_entity_poly.entity_id
_entity_poly.type
_entity_poly.pdbx_seq_one_letter_code
_entity_poly.pdbx_strand_id
1 'polypeptide(L)'
;MLRRTQMADSEGPRPTFWIPTQSTEDPNRFEFVARQSACAGPPDRQFLMGGVSMAAGVHALETAIGRPLLWATAQFAGGATLNSRIDITVRKLAEGRTVVQAVADLTEDGRSVLHVSAALGGWDDSEGRQFLNMPPVPPPAECAESHEIPFSRDDNLAGRIERRSAHQDDATAEEMVWVRVKDTGPADAARLSLISDFFLGAHTRTRGGRSLDNTVRIHALPKTDWVLNVTRMSGFAAGVAHGVLYQFGEDGTLLTTASQTGLLPPR
;
A
#
# COMPACT_ATOMS: atom_id res chain seq x y z
N MET A 1 37.11 26.98 -22.47
CA MET A 1 35.70 26.53 -22.35
C MET A 1 35.73 25.14 -21.73
N LEU A 2 35.77 25.05 -20.39
CA LEU A 2 35.89 23.77 -19.69
C LEU A 2 34.54 23.05 -19.72
N ARG A 3 34.51 21.86 -20.33
CA ARG A 3 33.39 20.91 -20.20
C ARG A 3 33.35 20.42 -18.75
N ARG A 4 32.28 20.75 -18.02
CA ARG A 4 31.92 20.05 -16.79
C ARG A 4 31.43 18.67 -17.18
N THR A 5 32.23 17.66 -16.89
CA THR A 5 31.82 16.26 -16.88
C THR A 5 30.76 16.11 -15.79
N GLN A 6 29.53 15.84 -16.18
CA GLN A 6 28.45 15.46 -15.28
C GLN A 6 28.85 14.12 -14.67
N MET A 7 29.16 14.09 -13.37
CA MET A 7 29.30 12.85 -12.63
C MET A 7 27.94 12.16 -12.71
N ALA A 8 27.91 10.99 -13.34
CA ALA A 8 26.81 10.06 -13.18
C ALA A 8 26.82 9.63 -11.72
N ASP A 9 25.86 10.12 -10.94
CA ASP A 9 25.61 9.61 -9.60
C ASP A 9 25.31 8.11 -9.74
N SER A 10 26.15 7.30 -9.09
CA SER A 10 25.95 5.87 -9.00
C SER A 10 24.67 5.61 -8.18
N GLU A 11 23.58 5.23 -8.84
CA GLU A 11 22.34 4.80 -8.19
C GLU A 11 22.56 3.46 -7.48
N GLY A 12 22.99 3.53 -6.22
CA GLY A 12 22.74 2.42 -5.29
C GLY A 12 21.23 2.18 -5.14
N PRO A 13 20.82 0.98 -4.68
CA PRO A 13 19.40 0.69 -4.47
C PRO A 13 18.80 1.74 -3.54
N ARG A 14 17.75 2.43 -4.02
CA ARG A 14 17.08 3.46 -3.24
C ARG A 14 16.36 2.80 -2.06
N PRO A 15 16.48 3.34 -0.83
CA PRO A 15 15.99 2.67 0.37
C PRO A 15 14.46 2.52 0.34
N THR A 16 14.00 1.40 0.91
CA THR A 16 12.59 1.14 1.21
C THR A 16 12.03 2.23 2.12
N PHE A 17 10.86 2.78 1.79
CA PHE A 17 10.32 4.00 2.42
C PHE A 17 9.11 3.76 3.34
N TRP A 18 8.79 2.50 3.65
CA TRP A 18 7.71 2.09 4.56
C TRP A 18 8.19 1.24 5.74
N ILE A 19 9.50 1.01 5.88
CA ILE A 19 10.04 0.21 6.99
C ILE A 19 10.25 1.12 8.21
N PRO A 20 9.53 0.89 9.33
CA PRO A 20 9.79 1.58 10.59
C PRO A 20 11.04 0.99 11.28
N THR A 21 11.67 1.79 12.14
CA THR A 21 12.79 1.37 12.98
C THR A 21 12.26 0.72 14.25
N GLN A 22 12.61 -0.54 14.52
CA GLN A 22 12.25 -1.21 15.77
C GLN A 22 13.07 -0.66 16.94
N SER A 23 12.43 -0.51 18.10
CA SER A 23 13.12 -0.13 19.35
C SER A 23 14.08 -1.24 19.79
N THR A 24 15.23 -0.85 20.31
CA THR A 24 16.20 -1.76 20.93
C THR A 24 15.79 -2.21 22.33
N GLU A 25 14.79 -1.56 22.93
CA GLU A 25 14.35 -1.79 24.31
C GLU A 25 13.01 -2.54 24.41
N ASP A 26 12.10 -2.34 23.44
CA ASP A 26 10.80 -3.02 23.39
C ASP A 26 10.54 -3.54 21.96
N PRO A 27 10.50 -4.87 21.73
CA PRO A 27 10.28 -5.43 20.39
C PRO A 27 8.90 -5.11 19.80
N ASN A 28 7.96 -4.58 20.60
CA ASN A 28 6.63 -4.17 20.15
C ASN A 28 6.54 -2.67 19.85
N ARG A 29 7.63 -1.92 19.95
CA ARG A 29 7.68 -0.49 19.66
C ARG A 29 8.52 -0.21 18.43
N PHE A 30 8.01 0.66 17.57
CA PHE A 30 8.72 1.10 16.37
C PHE A 30 8.51 2.60 16.17
N GLU A 31 9.44 3.22 15.45
CA GLU A 31 9.35 4.62 15.04
C GLU A 31 9.43 4.72 13.51
N PHE A 32 8.57 5.54 12.91
CA PHE A 32 8.58 5.84 11.49
C PHE A 32 8.60 7.35 11.24
N VAL A 33 9.44 7.80 10.30
CA VAL A 33 9.48 9.21 9.89
C VAL A 33 8.87 9.34 8.50
N ALA A 34 7.82 10.15 8.38
CA ALA A 34 7.12 10.42 7.13
C ALA A 34 7.96 11.30 6.18
N ARG A 35 8.98 10.71 5.55
CA ARG A 35 9.87 11.42 4.61
C ARG A 35 9.17 11.70 3.27
N GLN A 36 9.83 12.49 2.43
CA GLN A 36 9.33 12.87 1.11
C GLN A 36 8.83 11.68 0.27
N SER A 37 9.53 10.56 0.31
CA SER A 37 9.18 9.31 -0.39
C SER A 37 7.94 8.59 0.16
N ALA A 38 7.48 8.94 1.36
CA ALA A 38 6.28 8.42 2.00
C ALA A 38 5.05 9.32 1.83
N CYS A 39 5.24 10.54 1.33
CA CYS A 39 4.19 11.56 1.29
C CYS A 39 3.62 11.80 -0.11
N ALA A 40 2.33 12.11 -0.15
CA ALA A 40 1.58 12.56 -1.32
C ALA A 40 1.05 13.99 -1.10
N GLY A 41 0.43 14.57 -2.13
CA GLY A 41 -0.18 15.91 -2.08
C GLY A 41 0.65 17.02 -2.74
N PRO A 42 0.08 18.22 -2.87
CA PRO A 42 0.76 19.37 -3.48
C PRO A 42 1.94 19.85 -2.61
N PRO A 43 2.89 20.62 -3.18
CA PRO A 43 4.09 21.05 -2.48
C PRO A 43 3.87 21.76 -1.14
N ASP A 44 2.78 22.52 -1.00
CA ASP A 44 2.40 23.29 0.18
C ASP A 44 1.60 22.49 1.21
N ARG A 45 1.10 21.29 0.85
CA ARG A 45 0.28 20.46 1.72
C ARG A 45 0.54 18.97 1.50
N GLN A 46 1.75 18.55 1.88
CA GLN A 46 2.15 17.15 1.81
C GLN A 46 1.70 16.37 3.05
N PHE A 47 1.25 15.14 2.83
CA PHE A 47 0.75 14.26 3.88
C PHE A 47 1.22 12.82 3.66
N LEU A 48 1.41 12.09 4.75
CA LEU A 48 1.72 10.65 4.72
C LEU A 48 0.62 9.89 3.97
N MET A 49 1.00 9.12 2.96
CA MET A 49 0.04 8.29 2.21
C MET A 49 -0.47 7.13 3.08
N GLY A 50 -1.78 6.88 3.01
CA GLY A 50 -2.44 5.82 3.77
C GLY A 50 -1.78 4.46 3.59
N GLY A 51 -1.51 4.07 2.35
CA GLY A 51 -0.83 2.82 2.01
C GLY A 51 0.56 2.68 2.61
N VAL A 52 1.33 3.78 2.72
CA VAL A 52 2.64 3.75 3.38
C VAL A 52 2.48 3.54 4.89
N SER A 53 1.52 4.22 5.53
CA SER A 53 1.24 4.00 6.95
C SER A 53 0.73 2.58 7.25
N MET A 54 -0.09 2.02 6.34
CA MET A 54 -0.56 0.64 6.44
C MET A 54 0.59 -0.36 6.28
N ALA A 55 1.48 -0.15 5.29
CA ALA A 55 2.65 -0.98 5.08
C ALA A 55 3.62 -0.95 6.28
N ALA A 56 3.83 0.22 6.90
CA ALA A 56 4.62 0.34 8.11
C ALA A 56 4.00 -0.43 9.30
N GLY A 57 2.67 -0.35 9.47
CA GLY A 57 1.94 -1.10 10.48
C GLY A 57 2.00 -2.61 10.26
N VAL A 58 1.82 -3.07 9.01
CA VAL A 58 1.95 -4.49 8.64
C VAL A 58 3.37 -4.99 8.89
N HIS A 59 4.38 -4.24 8.47
CA HIS A 59 5.78 -4.60 8.73
C HIS A 59 6.06 -4.71 10.23
N ALA A 60 5.61 -3.74 11.04
CA ALA A 60 5.76 -3.80 12.49
C ALA A 60 5.08 -5.04 13.10
N LEU A 61 3.88 -5.39 12.63
CA LEU A 61 3.16 -6.59 13.05
C LEU A 61 3.93 -7.87 12.71
N GLU A 62 4.37 -8.05 11.46
CA GLU A 62 5.13 -9.24 11.05
C GLU A 62 6.44 -9.35 11.82
N THR A 63 7.16 -8.24 12.02
CA THR A 63 8.43 -8.20 12.75
C THR A 63 8.26 -8.50 14.24
N ALA A 64 7.29 -7.90 14.92
CA ALA A 64 7.07 -8.12 16.35
C ALA A 64 6.51 -9.51 16.67
N ILE A 65 5.68 -10.06 15.78
CA ILE A 65 5.03 -11.37 15.97
C ILE A 65 5.89 -12.53 15.44
N GLY A 66 6.73 -12.27 14.43
CA GLY A 66 7.56 -13.29 13.77
C GLY A 66 6.74 -14.30 12.96
N ARG A 67 5.58 -13.88 12.43
CA ARG A 67 4.68 -14.71 11.61
C ARG A 67 4.16 -13.92 10.41
N PRO A 68 3.92 -14.56 9.26
CA PRO A 68 3.43 -13.86 8.08
C PRO A 68 2.00 -13.35 8.27
N LEU A 69 1.67 -12.24 7.61
CA LEU A 69 0.33 -11.69 7.59
C LEU A 69 -0.65 -12.60 6.83
N LEU A 70 -1.78 -12.94 7.44
CA LEU A 70 -2.91 -13.56 6.77
C LEU A 70 -3.87 -12.50 6.24
N TRP A 71 -4.23 -11.55 7.10
CA TRP A 71 -5.06 -10.40 6.74
C TRP A 71 -4.85 -9.24 7.70
N ALA A 72 -5.10 -8.02 7.22
CA ALA A 72 -5.15 -6.80 8.02
C ALA A 72 -6.34 -5.92 7.60
N THR A 73 -6.89 -5.17 8.55
CA THR A 73 -7.83 -4.09 8.31
C THR A 73 -7.35 -2.84 9.02
N ALA A 74 -7.33 -1.73 8.31
CA ALA A 74 -6.83 -0.44 8.75
C ALA A 74 -7.98 0.56 8.87
N GLN A 75 -7.99 1.36 9.93
CA GLN A 75 -8.89 2.49 10.15
C GLN A 75 -8.06 3.78 10.15
N PHE A 76 -8.30 4.65 9.17
CA PHE A 76 -7.59 5.92 9.04
C PHE A 76 -8.27 6.98 9.93
N ALA A 77 -7.64 7.28 11.07
CA ALA A 77 -8.20 8.17 12.09
C ALA A 77 -7.75 9.63 11.93
N GLY A 78 -6.58 9.86 11.35
CA GLY A 78 -6.02 11.20 11.20
C GLY A 78 -4.92 11.25 10.15
N GLY A 79 -4.59 12.46 9.70
CA GLY A 79 -3.45 12.70 8.82
C GLY A 79 -2.15 12.91 9.61
N ALA A 80 -1.03 12.61 8.98
CA ALA A 80 0.31 13.06 9.38
C ALA A 80 0.95 13.81 8.20
N THR A 81 1.87 14.72 8.47
CA THR A 81 2.49 15.60 7.48
C THR A 81 3.92 15.18 7.15
N LEU A 82 4.55 15.87 6.21
CA LEU A 82 5.97 15.69 5.93
C LEU A 82 6.80 15.87 7.22
N ASN A 83 7.75 14.95 7.43
CA ASN A 83 8.65 14.87 8.58
C ASN A 83 7.99 14.56 9.94
N SER A 84 6.68 14.27 9.96
CA SER A 84 6.02 13.74 11.14
C SER A 84 6.71 12.48 11.66
N ARG A 85 6.89 12.39 12.97
CA ARG A 85 7.39 11.19 13.67
C ARG A 85 6.20 10.40 14.16
N ILE A 86 6.14 9.13 13.76
CA ILE A 86 5.03 8.24 14.02
C ILE A 86 5.52 7.13 14.93
N ASP A 87 4.96 7.06 16.13
CA ASP A 87 5.14 5.94 17.04
C ASP A 87 4.21 4.81 16.64
N ILE A 88 4.73 3.58 16.56
CA ILE A 88 3.96 2.38 16.27
C ILE A 88 4.05 1.45 17.46
N THR A 89 2.90 1.05 18.00
CA THR A 89 2.81 0.09 19.10
C THR A 89 2.05 -1.16 18.67
N VAL A 90 2.71 -2.31 18.74
CA VAL A 90 2.10 -3.62 18.47
C VAL A 90 1.57 -4.23 19.76
N ARG A 91 0.38 -4.83 19.71
CA ARG A 91 -0.19 -5.59 20.83
C ARG A 91 -0.83 -6.87 20.34
N LYS A 92 -0.52 -8.00 20.99
CA LYS A 92 -1.26 -9.25 20.80
C LYS A 92 -2.61 -9.14 21.53
N LEU A 93 -3.68 -9.47 20.82
CA LEU A 93 -5.02 -9.63 21.40
C LEU A 93 -5.27 -11.07 21.85
N ALA A 94 -4.80 -12.03 21.05
CA ALA A 94 -4.87 -13.46 21.36
C ALA A 94 -3.72 -14.21 20.66
N GLU A 95 -3.14 -15.21 21.31
CA GLU A 95 -2.03 -16.00 20.79
C GLU A 95 -2.38 -17.48 20.83
N GLY A 96 -2.64 -18.06 19.66
CA GLY A 96 -2.83 -19.48 19.47
C GLY A 96 -1.62 -20.15 18.81
N ARG A 97 -1.66 -21.49 18.76
CA ARG A 97 -0.61 -22.30 18.12
C ARG A 97 -0.39 -21.89 16.66
N THR A 98 -1.48 -21.67 15.92
CA THR A 98 -1.43 -21.42 14.47
C THR A 98 -1.58 -19.95 14.11
N VAL A 99 -2.43 -19.23 14.84
CA VAL A 99 -2.80 -17.85 14.50
C VAL A 99 -2.62 -16.96 15.73
N VAL A 100 -2.09 -15.76 15.49
CA VAL A 100 -2.06 -14.64 16.45
C VAL A 100 -3.00 -13.56 15.94
N GLN A 101 -3.90 -13.10 16.81
CA GLN A 101 -4.68 -11.88 16.58
C GLN A 101 -3.91 -10.74 17.22
N ALA A 102 -3.62 -9.68 16.46
CA ALA A 102 -2.82 -8.55 16.93
C ALA A 102 -3.30 -7.23 16.34
N VAL A 103 -2.86 -6.14 16.94
CA VAL A 103 -3.11 -4.78 16.47
C VAL A 103 -1.82 -3.98 16.43
N ALA A 104 -1.75 -3.02 15.51
CA ALA A 104 -0.75 -1.96 15.50
C ALA A 104 -1.44 -0.60 15.55
N ASP A 105 -1.12 0.19 16.57
CA ASP A 105 -1.57 1.57 16.71
C ASP A 105 -0.45 2.50 16.25
N LEU A 106 -0.74 3.37 15.28
CA LEU A 106 0.17 4.41 14.80
C LEU A 106 -0.32 5.77 15.32
N THR A 107 0.56 6.48 16.01
CA THR A 107 0.26 7.78 16.63
C THR A 107 1.31 8.83 16.31
N GLU A 108 0.89 10.09 16.21
CA GLU A 108 1.78 11.26 16.18
C GLU A 108 1.50 12.08 17.44
N ASP A 109 2.49 12.26 18.32
CA ASP A 109 2.35 12.98 19.59
C ASP A 109 1.12 12.50 20.41
N GLY A 110 0.89 11.18 20.42
CA GLY A 110 -0.25 10.54 21.10
C GLY A 110 -1.60 10.64 20.37
N ARG A 111 -1.71 11.40 19.28
CA ARG A 111 -2.91 11.47 18.43
C ARG A 111 -2.94 10.29 17.46
N SER A 112 -4.06 9.58 17.40
CA SER A 112 -4.25 8.47 16.46
C SER A 112 -4.14 8.92 15.00
N VAL A 113 -3.30 8.22 14.24
CA VAL A 113 -3.16 8.35 12.78
C VAL A 113 -3.82 7.16 12.10
N LEU A 114 -3.45 5.95 12.52
CA LEU A 114 -3.96 4.70 11.97
C LEU A 114 -4.09 3.64 13.07
N HIS A 115 -5.18 2.88 13.03
CA HIS A 115 -5.31 1.63 13.78
C HIS A 115 -5.37 0.46 12.82
N VAL A 116 -4.54 -0.57 13.02
CA VAL A 116 -4.54 -1.79 12.22
C VAL A 116 -4.89 -2.98 13.10
N SER A 117 -5.89 -3.76 12.70
CA SER A 117 -6.19 -5.07 13.27
C SER A 117 -5.81 -6.17 12.29
N ALA A 118 -5.19 -7.24 12.75
CA ALA A 118 -4.64 -8.27 11.89
C ALA A 118 -4.67 -9.68 12.50
N ALA A 119 -4.64 -10.68 11.62
CA ALA A 119 -4.29 -12.04 11.96
C ALA A 119 -2.98 -12.45 11.26
N LEU A 120 -2.09 -13.10 12.00
CA LEU A 120 -0.78 -13.54 11.53
C LEU A 120 -0.56 -15.03 11.85
N GLY A 121 0.18 -15.73 10.99
CA GLY A 121 0.46 -17.16 11.12
C GLY A 121 -0.02 -17.96 9.92
N GLY A 122 -0.64 -19.10 10.17
CA GLY A 122 -0.93 -20.10 9.14
C GLY A 122 0.04 -21.28 9.19
N TRP A 123 0.06 -22.10 8.14
CA TRP A 123 1.01 -23.20 7.97
C TRP A 123 1.26 -23.43 6.48
N ASP A 124 2.50 -23.76 6.13
CA ASP A 124 2.96 -23.78 4.74
C ASP A 124 2.37 -24.94 3.92
N ASP A 125 2.06 -26.08 4.56
CA ASP A 125 1.56 -27.29 3.90
C ASP A 125 0.02 -27.32 3.71
N SER A 126 -0.63 -26.15 3.62
CA SER A 126 -2.07 -26.11 3.32
C SER A 126 -2.31 -26.28 1.82
N GLU A 127 -3.35 -27.05 1.44
CA GLU A 127 -3.77 -27.14 0.04
C GLU A 127 -4.34 -25.79 -0.43
N GLY A 128 -3.52 -25.03 -1.16
CA GLY A 128 -3.93 -23.77 -1.75
C GLY A 128 -4.80 -24.00 -2.99
N ARG A 129 -5.99 -23.37 -3.03
CA ARG A 129 -6.85 -23.37 -4.22
C ARG A 129 -7.35 -21.97 -4.53
N GLN A 130 -7.07 -21.52 -5.76
CA GLN A 130 -7.60 -20.29 -6.31
C GLN A 130 -8.87 -20.56 -7.12
N PHE A 131 -9.89 -19.71 -6.93
CA PHE A 131 -11.16 -19.77 -7.67
C PHE A 131 -11.38 -18.55 -8.58
N LEU A 132 -10.77 -17.41 -8.24
CA LEU A 132 -10.83 -16.21 -9.06
C LEU A 132 -9.84 -16.33 -10.22
N ASN A 133 -10.28 -15.99 -11.42
CA ASN A 133 -9.41 -15.88 -12.58
C ASN A 133 -8.95 -14.43 -12.75
N MET A 134 -7.67 -14.24 -13.06
CA MET A 134 -7.18 -12.95 -13.51
C MET A 134 -7.92 -12.56 -14.80
N PRO A 135 -8.43 -11.31 -14.93
CA PRO A 135 -9.02 -10.86 -16.19
C PRO A 135 -7.97 -10.86 -17.31
N PRO A 136 -8.38 -11.08 -18.57
CA PRO A 136 -7.46 -11.02 -19.69
C PRO A 136 -6.98 -9.58 -19.90
N VAL A 137 -5.70 -9.32 -19.65
CA VAL A 137 -5.04 -8.02 -19.85
C VAL A 137 -3.69 -8.23 -20.53
N PRO A 138 -3.19 -7.26 -21.32
CA PRO A 138 -1.83 -7.31 -21.83
C PRO A 138 -0.81 -7.29 -20.68
N PRO A 139 0.39 -7.86 -20.87
CA PRO A 139 1.47 -7.76 -19.90
C PRO A 139 1.90 -6.30 -19.71
N PRO A 140 2.55 -5.96 -18.58
CA PRO A 140 2.95 -4.58 -18.29
C PRO A 140 3.83 -3.99 -19.40
N ALA A 141 4.70 -4.78 -20.03
CA ALA A 141 5.57 -4.33 -21.12
C ALA A 141 4.82 -3.77 -22.35
N GLU A 142 3.57 -4.23 -22.58
CA GLU A 142 2.72 -3.83 -23.71
C GLU A 142 1.68 -2.77 -23.32
N CYS A 143 1.57 -2.43 -22.04
CA CYS A 143 0.67 -1.40 -21.54
C CYS A 143 1.32 -0.02 -21.65
N ALA A 144 0.52 0.99 -22.03
CA ALA A 144 0.95 2.38 -21.97
C ALA A 144 1.12 2.84 -20.52
N GLU A 145 1.97 3.84 -20.30
CA GLU A 145 2.04 4.52 -19.01
C GLU A 145 0.65 5.07 -18.62
N SER A 146 0.30 4.92 -17.34
CA SER A 146 -0.94 5.47 -16.80
C SER A 146 -0.89 7.00 -16.79
N HIS A 147 -2.05 7.63 -16.53
CA HIS A 147 -2.12 9.07 -16.27
C HIS A 147 -1.05 9.52 -15.26
N GLU A 148 -0.45 10.68 -15.53
CA GLU A 148 0.59 11.26 -14.68
C GLU A 148 0.05 11.42 -13.24
N ILE A 149 0.83 10.94 -12.27
CA ILE A 149 0.52 11.15 -10.85
C ILE A 149 0.84 12.62 -10.54
N PRO A 150 -0.14 13.42 -10.07
CA PRO A 150 0.09 14.84 -9.81
C PRO A 150 1.30 15.10 -8.91
N PHE A 151 2.09 16.12 -9.26
CA PHE A 151 3.28 16.56 -8.52
C PHE A 151 4.39 15.51 -8.42
N SER A 152 4.46 14.57 -9.37
CA SER A 152 5.51 13.55 -9.41
C SER A 152 6.91 14.17 -9.46
N ARG A 153 7.80 13.66 -8.60
CA ARG A 153 9.22 14.02 -8.53
C ARG A 153 10.02 12.79 -8.11
N ASP A 154 11.27 12.69 -8.54
CA ASP A 154 12.13 11.54 -8.24
C ASP A 154 12.31 11.26 -6.74
N ASP A 155 12.14 12.28 -5.89
CA ASP A 155 12.34 12.23 -4.45
C ASP A 155 11.06 11.92 -3.63
N ASN A 156 9.88 11.94 -4.26
CA ASN A 156 8.60 11.75 -3.57
C ASN A 156 7.93 10.42 -3.91
N LEU A 157 6.86 10.09 -3.18
CA LEU A 157 6.12 8.84 -3.36
C LEU A 157 5.75 8.61 -4.83
N ALA A 158 5.20 9.63 -5.50
CA ALA A 158 4.76 9.53 -6.89
C ALA A 158 5.89 9.13 -7.85
N GLY A 159 7.11 9.66 -7.67
CA GLY A 159 8.26 9.24 -8.49
C GLY A 159 8.76 7.81 -8.22
N ARG A 160 8.40 7.23 -7.07
CA ARG A 160 8.74 5.84 -6.69
C ARG A 160 7.76 4.80 -7.25
N ILE A 161 6.60 5.23 -7.75
CA ILE A 161 5.55 4.35 -8.27
C ILE A 161 5.55 4.41 -9.80
N GLU A 162 5.60 3.24 -10.44
CA GLU A 162 5.32 3.10 -11.87
C GLU A 162 3.94 2.48 -12.06
N ARG A 163 3.16 3.04 -12.98
CA ARG A 163 1.82 2.57 -13.31
C ARG A 163 1.68 2.40 -14.81
N ARG A 164 1.13 1.27 -15.25
CA ARG A 164 0.79 1.04 -16.66
C ARG A 164 -0.66 0.61 -16.80
N SER A 165 -1.40 1.34 -17.64
CA SER A 165 -2.85 1.18 -17.76
C SER A 165 -3.17 0.04 -18.71
N ALA A 166 -3.95 -0.94 -18.24
CA ALA A 166 -4.50 -2.01 -19.06
C ALA A 166 -5.97 -1.75 -19.42
N HIS A 167 -6.75 -1.22 -18.48
CA HIS A 167 -8.15 -0.86 -18.68
C HIS A 167 -8.60 0.20 -17.67
N GLN A 168 -9.42 1.15 -18.09
CA GLN A 168 -10.16 2.03 -17.19
C GLN A 168 -11.49 2.43 -17.84
N ASP A 169 -12.58 2.29 -17.10
CA ASP A 169 -13.89 2.74 -17.50
C ASP A 169 -14.66 3.30 -16.29
N ASP A 170 -14.85 4.62 -16.28
CA ASP A 170 -15.58 5.34 -15.23
C ASP A 170 -17.09 5.04 -15.26
N ALA A 171 -17.67 4.61 -16.39
CA ALA A 171 -19.09 4.27 -16.46
C ALA A 171 -19.41 2.94 -15.75
N THR A 172 -18.50 1.98 -15.84
CA THR A 172 -18.57 0.69 -15.12
C THR A 172 -17.81 0.70 -13.79
N ALA A 173 -17.06 1.77 -13.54
CA ALA A 173 -16.24 2.00 -12.35
C ALA A 173 -15.19 0.89 -12.10
N GLU A 174 -14.56 0.44 -13.18
CA GLU A 174 -13.50 -0.57 -13.19
C GLU A 174 -12.16 0.04 -13.65
N GLU A 175 -11.08 -0.29 -12.93
CA GLU A 175 -9.70 0.02 -13.34
C GLU A 175 -8.86 -1.26 -13.24
N MET A 176 -8.07 -1.54 -14.27
CA MET A 176 -7.04 -2.56 -14.29
C MET A 176 -5.70 -1.88 -14.60
N VAL A 177 -4.82 -1.84 -13.62
CA VAL A 177 -3.55 -1.13 -13.71
C VAL A 177 -2.42 -1.98 -13.15
N TRP A 178 -1.36 -2.14 -13.93
CA TRP A 178 -0.12 -2.72 -13.45
C TRP A 178 0.61 -1.67 -12.60
N VAL A 179 1.03 -2.06 -11.40
CA VAL A 179 1.74 -1.19 -10.46
C VAL A 179 3.03 -1.85 -10.03
N ARG A 180 4.11 -1.05 -9.99
CA ARG A 180 5.41 -1.44 -9.46
C ARG A 180 5.96 -0.33 -8.56
N VAL A 181 6.56 -0.72 -7.44
CA VAL A 181 7.38 0.18 -6.62
C VAL A 181 8.84 0.01 -7.06
N LYS A 182 9.43 1.09 -7.60
CA LYS A 182 10.76 1.03 -8.23
C LYS A 182 11.85 0.61 -7.24
N ASP A 183 12.82 -0.17 -7.72
CA ASP A 183 14.07 -0.55 -7.03
C ASP A 183 13.87 -1.35 -5.73
N THR A 184 12.78 -2.11 -5.61
CA THR A 184 12.44 -2.82 -4.37
C THR A 184 12.20 -4.34 -4.54
N GLY A 185 12.28 -4.88 -5.76
CA GLY A 185 12.07 -6.30 -6.07
C GLY A 185 10.59 -6.74 -6.00
N PRO A 186 10.31 -8.04 -5.86
CA PRO A 186 8.94 -8.53 -5.65
C PRO A 186 8.33 -8.03 -4.33
N ALA A 187 7.00 -7.86 -4.32
CA ALA A 187 6.29 -7.33 -3.16
C ALA A 187 6.18 -8.34 -2.00
N ASP A 188 6.39 -7.87 -0.77
CA ASP A 188 5.98 -8.55 0.46
C ASP A 188 4.54 -8.15 0.85
N ALA A 189 4.03 -8.69 1.97
CA ALA A 189 2.68 -8.37 2.46
C ALA A 189 2.51 -6.87 2.76
N ALA A 190 3.52 -6.22 3.33
CA ALA A 190 3.53 -4.78 3.59
C ALA A 190 3.37 -3.98 2.29
N ARG A 191 4.12 -4.32 1.24
CA ARG A 191 4.04 -3.62 -0.04
C ARG A 191 2.75 -3.91 -0.79
N LEU A 192 2.23 -5.14 -0.77
CA LEU A 192 0.91 -5.43 -1.32
C LEU A 192 -0.17 -4.57 -0.63
N SER A 193 -0.05 -4.38 0.68
CA SER A 193 -0.92 -3.47 1.46
C SER A 193 -0.78 -2.02 1.00
N LEU A 194 0.43 -1.52 0.76
CA LEU A 194 0.65 -0.20 0.16
C LEU A 194 -0.05 -0.06 -1.19
N ILE A 195 0.19 -1.02 -2.10
CA ILE A 195 -0.31 -0.99 -3.47
C ILE A 195 -1.85 -1.05 -3.49
N SER A 196 -2.48 -1.72 -2.52
CA SER A 196 -3.95 -1.78 -2.43
C SER A 196 -4.61 -0.41 -2.13
N ASP A 197 -3.88 0.55 -1.55
CA ASP A 197 -4.41 1.88 -1.22
C ASP A 197 -4.42 2.84 -2.43
N PHE A 198 -4.04 2.38 -3.63
CA PHE A 198 -4.30 3.11 -4.88
C PHE A 198 -5.78 3.06 -5.32
N PHE A 199 -6.65 2.40 -4.54
CA PHE A 199 -8.06 2.19 -4.80
C PHE A 199 -8.83 3.47 -5.24
N LEU A 200 -8.68 4.59 -4.54
CA LEU A 200 -9.38 5.85 -4.90
C LEU A 200 -8.87 6.48 -6.20
N GLY A 201 -7.75 6.00 -6.77
CA GLY A 201 -7.27 6.42 -8.08
C GLY A 201 -8.12 5.91 -9.24
N ALA A 202 -8.88 4.83 -9.02
CA ALA A 202 -9.54 4.07 -10.07
C ALA A 202 -10.69 4.79 -10.79
N HIS A 203 -11.35 5.76 -10.14
CA HIS A 203 -12.43 6.53 -10.75
C HIS A 203 -12.17 8.03 -10.61
N THR A 204 -12.42 8.82 -11.66
CA THR A 204 -12.22 10.29 -11.61
C THR A 204 -12.94 10.98 -10.44
N ARG A 205 -14.14 10.52 -10.07
CA ARG A 205 -14.94 11.09 -8.97
C ARG A 205 -14.36 10.85 -7.57
N THR A 206 -13.47 9.87 -7.42
CA THR A 206 -12.83 9.54 -6.13
C THR A 206 -11.45 10.19 -5.97
N ARG A 207 -10.87 10.73 -7.05
CA ARG A 207 -9.55 11.37 -7.03
C ARG A 207 -9.56 12.62 -6.12
N GLY A 208 -8.57 12.72 -5.24
CA GLY A 208 -8.55 13.76 -4.19
C GLY A 208 -9.44 13.47 -2.98
N GLY A 209 -10.13 12.32 -2.98
CA GLY A 209 -10.81 11.78 -1.80
C GLY A 209 -9.84 11.33 -0.71
N ARG A 210 -10.40 10.86 0.40
CA ARG A 210 -9.64 10.39 1.57
C ARG A 210 -10.11 9.00 1.96
N SER A 211 -9.18 8.06 2.09
CA SER A 211 -9.48 6.71 2.58
C SER A 211 -9.99 6.77 4.03
N LEU A 212 -11.01 5.98 4.34
CA LEU A 212 -11.54 5.80 5.70
C LEU A 212 -11.06 4.46 6.28
N ASP A 213 -10.96 3.44 5.43
CA ASP A 213 -10.41 2.13 5.80
C ASP A 213 -9.58 1.52 4.65
N ASN A 214 -8.86 0.44 4.94
CA ASN A 214 -8.33 -0.45 3.92
C ASN A 214 -8.19 -1.86 4.51
N THR A 215 -8.79 -2.86 3.88
CA THR A 215 -8.72 -4.25 4.31
C THR A 215 -8.05 -5.10 3.24
N VAL A 216 -7.04 -5.88 3.61
CA VAL A 216 -6.30 -6.78 2.73
C VAL A 216 -6.24 -8.19 3.29
N ARG A 217 -6.31 -9.20 2.42
CA ARG A 217 -6.10 -10.61 2.74
C ARG A 217 -5.05 -11.16 1.79
N ILE A 218 -4.02 -11.77 2.33
CA ILE A 218 -2.89 -12.30 1.57
C ILE A 218 -3.22 -13.75 1.17
N HIS A 219 -3.11 -14.04 -0.12
CA HIS A 219 -3.27 -15.38 -0.70
C HIS A 219 -1.92 -15.95 -1.14
N ALA A 220 -1.08 -15.11 -1.74
CA ALA A 220 0.26 -15.45 -2.21
C ALA A 220 1.14 -14.20 -2.33
N LEU A 221 2.44 -14.40 -2.45
CA LEU A 221 3.39 -13.34 -2.79
C LEU A 221 3.79 -13.43 -4.27
N PRO A 222 3.97 -12.28 -4.96
CA PRO A 222 4.33 -12.27 -6.37
C PRO A 222 5.76 -12.77 -6.61
N LYS A 223 5.99 -13.29 -7.81
CA LYS A 223 7.33 -13.69 -8.29
C LYS A 223 8.09 -12.56 -8.97
N THR A 224 7.39 -11.50 -9.36
CA THR A 224 7.94 -10.33 -10.07
C THR A 224 7.52 -9.04 -9.37
N ASP A 225 8.09 -7.92 -9.81
CA ASP A 225 7.86 -6.60 -9.22
C ASP A 225 6.50 -5.99 -9.61
N TRP A 226 5.89 -6.50 -10.69
CA TRP A 226 4.62 -6.01 -11.20
C TRP A 226 3.44 -6.71 -10.53
N VAL A 227 2.50 -5.89 -10.05
CA VAL A 227 1.24 -6.34 -9.47
C VAL A 227 0.10 -5.71 -10.27
N LEU A 228 -0.81 -6.53 -10.80
CA LEU A 228 -2.03 -6.05 -11.42
C LEU A 228 -3.04 -5.74 -10.32
N ASN A 229 -3.44 -4.47 -10.20
CA ASN A 229 -4.60 -4.08 -9.41
C ASN A 229 -5.84 -4.09 -10.31
N VAL A 230 -6.84 -4.90 -9.94
CA VAL A 230 -8.17 -4.91 -10.55
C VAL A 230 -9.14 -4.31 -9.54
N THR A 231 -9.43 -3.03 -9.69
CA THR A 231 -10.32 -2.27 -8.81
C THR A 231 -11.72 -2.22 -9.39
N ARG A 232 -12.73 -2.52 -8.57
CA ARG A 232 -14.15 -2.39 -8.92
C ARG A 232 -14.85 -1.61 -7.83
N MET A 233 -15.34 -0.43 -8.16
CA MET A 233 -16.18 0.34 -7.23
C MET A 233 -17.55 -0.35 -7.14
N SER A 234 -18.00 -0.64 -5.92
CA SER A 234 -19.34 -1.18 -5.66
C SER A 234 -20.43 -0.12 -5.79
N GLY A 235 -20.09 1.15 -5.56
CA GLY A 235 -21.01 2.27 -5.71
C GLY A 235 -20.67 3.47 -4.84
N PHE A 236 -21.38 4.57 -5.10
CA PHE A 236 -21.27 5.82 -4.35
C PHE A 236 -22.58 6.13 -3.63
N ALA A 237 -22.51 6.33 -2.32
CA ALA A 237 -23.66 6.67 -1.49
C ALA A 237 -23.21 7.53 -0.32
N ALA A 238 -24.07 8.45 0.15
CA ALA A 238 -23.79 9.28 1.34
C ALA A 238 -22.43 10.01 1.34
N GLY A 239 -21.92 10.40 0.16
CA GLY A 239 -20.63 11.10 0.05
C GLY A 239 -19.41 10.18 0.17
N VAL A 240 -19.59 8.87 0.18
CA VAL A 240 -18.50 7.88 0.19
C VAL A 240 -18.53 6.99 -1.05
N ALA A 241 -17.38 6.42 -1.36
CA ALA A 241 -17.19 5.36 -2.33
C ALA A 241 -16.80 4.07 -1.62
N HIS A 242 -17.39 2.96 -2.06
CA HIS A 242 -17.03 1.62 -1.60
C HIS A 242 -16.58 0.79 -2.80
N GLY A 243 -15.70 -0.18 -2.56
CA GLY A 243 -15.35 -1.15 -3.57
C GLY A 243 -14.41 -2.23 -3.10
N VAL A 244 -14.07 -3.09 -4.06
CA VAL A 244 -13.14 -4.20 -3.90
C VAL A 244 -11.98 -4.04 -4.85
N LEU A 245 -10.85 -4.60 -4.47
CA LEU A 245 -9.64 -4.64 -5.27
C LEU A 245 -9.09 -6.06 -5.22
N TYR A 246 -8.67 -6.59 -6.36
CA TYR A 246 -7.97 -7.86 -6.47
C TYR A 246 -6.57 -7.60 -6.99
N GLN A 247 -5.56 -8.22 -6.37
CA GLN A 247 -4.18 -8.15 -6.84
C GLN A 247 -3.78 -9.46 -7.47
N PHE A 248 -3.22 -9.41 -8.67
CA PHE A 248 -2.69 -10.57 -9.37
C PHE A 248 -1.22 -10.39 -9.74
N GLY A 249 -0.46 -11.48 -9.74
CA GLY A 249 0.86 -11.54 -10.35
C GLY A 249 0.75 -11.68 -11.87
N GLU A 250 1.86 -11.44 -12.58
CA GLU A 250 1.93 -11.61 -14.05
C GLU A 250 1.56 -13.01 -14.52
N ASP A 251 1.73 -14.03 -13.68
CA ASP A 251 1.38 -15.43 -13.97
C ASP A 251 -0.09 -15.78 -13.67
N GLY A 252 -0.91 -14.79 -13.30
CA GLY A 252 -2.34 -14.98 -12.97
C GLY A 252 -2.61 -15.46 -11.55
N THR A 253 -1.58 -15.60 -10.71
CA THR A 253 -1.74 -15.93 -9.29
C THR A 253 -2.45 -14.79 -8.56
N LEU A 254 -3.51 -15.10 -7.81
CA LEU A 254 -4.18 -14.16 -6.91
C LEU A 254 -3.27 -13.92 -5.70
N LEU A 255 -2.86 -12.67 -5.53
CA LEU A 255 -1.97 -12.23 -4.46
C LEU A 255 -2.78 -11.74 -3.26
N THR A 256 -3.74 -10.85 -3.50
CA THR A 256 -4.62 -10.32 -2.45
C THR A 256 -6.06 -10.15 -2.89
N THR A 257 -6.96 -10.22 -1.91
CA THR A 257 -8.31 -9.66 -2.00
C THR A 257 -8.40 -8.51 -1.01
N ALA A 258 -8.78 -7.34 -1.48
CA ALA A 258 -8.85 -6.11 -0.70
C ALA A 258 -10.19 -5.37 -0.86
N SER A 259 -10.47 -4.47 0.06
CA SER A 259 -11.64 -3.58 0.02
C SER A 259 -11.34 -2.28 0.73
N GLN A 260 -11.98 -1.20 0.29
CA GLN A 260 -11.80 0.13 0.86
C GLN A 260 -13.09 0.95 0.77
N THR A 261 -13.30 1.79 1.79
CA THR A 261 -14.19 2.95 1.76
C THR A 261 -13.38 4.22 1.71
N GLY A 262 -13.78 5.17 0.85
CA GLY A 262 -13.21 6.51 0.83
C GLY A 262 -14.28 7.59 0.83
N LEU A 263 -14.00 8.69 1.52
CA LEU A 263 -14.78 9.91 1.41
C LEU A 263 -14.50 10.56 0.05
N LEU A 264 -15.57 10.88 -0.68
CA LEU A 264 -15.47 11.61 -1.94
C LEU A 264 -14.89 13.02 -1.69
N PRO A 265 -14.14 13.59 -2.66
CA PRO A 265 -13.68 14.96 -2.56
C PRO A 265 -14.88 15.92 -2.39
N PRO A 266 -14.69 17.07 -1.72
CA PRO A 266 -15.69 18.13 -1.66
C PRO A 266 -16.10 18.54 -3.09
N ARG A 267 -17.38 18.91 -3.25
CA ARG A 267 -17.88 19.48 -4.51
C ARG A 267 -17.34 20.88 -4.74
#